data_AF-A0A4W5JT79-F1
#
_entry.id   AF-A0A4W5JT79-F1
#
_cell.length_a   1.000
_cell.length_b   1.000
_cell.length_c   1.000
_cell.angle_alpha   90.00
_cell.angle_beta   90.00
_cell.angle_gamma   90.00
#
_symmetry.space_group_name_H-M   'P 1'
#
loop_
_entity.id
_entity.type
_entity.pdbx_description
1 polymer ?
#
loop_
_entity_poly.entity_id
_entity_poly.type
_entity_poly.pdbx_seq_one_letter_code
_entity_poly.pdbx_strand_id
1 'polypeptide(L)'
;ISVFQRYTGTSPDLDSDAVDATQKELQCCGIYDYRDWLATPWFNHSGRGSVPHSCCNSTYHTCNGTLELPGLLYPKLEEALLFVLHLIIWSSLAVALVEVGTTRGHCGV
;
A
#
# COMPACT_ATOMS: atom_id res chain seq x y z
N ILE A 1 10.13 -3.14 17.35
CA ILE A 1 8.69 -3.47 17.28
C ILE A 1 8.16 -2.87 15.99
N SER A 2 7.68 -3.68 15.04
CA SER A 2 7.12 -3.19 13.77
C SER A 2 5.71 -2.63 14.00
N VAL A 3 5.24 -1.72 13.14
CA VAL A 3 3.89 -1.13 13.25
C VAL A 3 2.78 -2.19 13.24
N PHE A 4 2.97 -3.28 12.49
CA PHE A 4 2.09 -4.44 12.43
C PHE A 4 1.93 -5.15 13.78
N GLN A 5 2.91 -5.05 14.68
CA GLN A 5 2.83 -5.65 16.04
C GLN A 5 1.95 -4.82 16.98
N ARG A 6 1.71 -3.55 16.65
CA ARG A 6 0.86 -2.63 17.43
C ARG A 6 -0.55 -2.53 16.86
N TYR A 7 -0.80 -3.12 15.70
CA TYR A 7 -2.11 -3.17 15.07
C TYR A 7 -3.13 -3.83 15.99
N THR A 8 -4.27 -3.17 16.19
CA THR A 8 -5.40 -3.67 16.98
C THR A 8 -6.64 -3.90 16.13
N GLY A 9 -6.70 -3.31 14.92
CA GLY A 9 -7.86 -3.38 14.03
C GLY A 9 -9.09 -2.66 14.58
N THR A 10 -8.90 -1.75 15.53
CA THR A 10 -9.95 -0.90 16.11
C THR A 10 -9.70 0.54 15.73
N SER A 11 -10.75 1.35 15.58
CA SER A 11 -10.64 2.80 15.40
C SER A 11 -11.32 3.52 16.57
N PRO A 12 -10.73 4.62 17.11
CA PRO A 12 -9.47 5.24 16.68
C PRO A 12 -8.24 4.52 17.27
N ASP A 13 -7.27 4.20 16.41
CA ASP A 13 -5.94 3.72 16.80
C ASP A 13 -4.94 4.16 15.73
N LEU A 14 -3.97 4.99 16.10
CA LEU A 14 -3.07 5.63 15.15
C LEU A 14 -2.23 4.62 14.34
N ASP A 15 -1.79 3.53 14.97
CA ASP A 15 -1.01 2.50 14.30
C ASP A 15 -1.89 1.72 13.31
N SER A 16 -3.12 1.36 13.69
CA SER A 16 -4.08 0.67 12.83
C SER A 16 -4.57 1.54 11.68
N ASP A 17 -4.93 2.79 11.95
CA ASP A 17 -5.39 3.74 10.93
C ASP A 17 -4.29 4.02 9.89
N ALA A 18 -3.03 4.15 10.33
CA ALA A 18 -1.90 4.33 9.42
C ALA A 18 -1.66 3.10 8.54
N VAL A 19 -1.75 1.90 9.09
CA VAL A 19 -1.61 0.65 8.32
C VAL A 19 -2.76 0.51 7.31
N ASP A 20 -4.00 0.69 7.75
CA ASP A 20 -5.18 0.59 6.90
C ASP A 20 -5.17 1.61 5.76
N ALA A 21 -4.77 2.86 6.05
CA ALA A 21 -4.64 3.91 5.05
C ALA A 21 -3.56 3.58 4.03
N THR A 22 -2.37 3.15 4.50
CA THR A 22 -1.26 2.76 3.62
C THR A 22 -1.67 1.63 2.68
N GLN A 23 -2.35 0.61 3.20
CA GLN A 23 -2.79 -0.54 2.40
C GLN A 23 -3.83 -0.17 1.35
N LYS A 24 -4.77 0.73 1.69
CA LYS A 24 -5.80 1.22 0.75
C LYS A 24 -5.21 2.11 -0.33
N GLU A 25 -4.37 3.07 0.05
CA GLU A 25 -3.81 4.07 -0.86
C GLU A 25 -2.79 3.45 -1.82
N LEU A 26 -1.92 2.59 -1.30
CA LEU A 26 -0.90 1.92 -2.10
C LEU A 26 -1.38 0.59 -2.67
N GLN A 27 -2.63 0.20 -2.41
CA GLN A 27 -3.22 -1.05 -2.89
C GLN A 27 -2.29 -2.24 -2.63
N CYS A 28 -1.91 -2.43 -1.37
CA CYS A 28 -0.95 -3.46 -0.95
C CYS A 28 -1.40 -4.24 0.29
N CYS A 29 -0.87 -5.45 0.48
CA CYS A 29 -1.08 -6.26 1.69
C CYS A 29 0.24 -6.81 2.24
N GLY A 30 0.68 -6.26 3.37
CA GLY A 30 1.95 -6.61 4.00
C GLY A 30 3.15 -5.92 3.34
N ILE A 31 4.30 -5.98 4.00
CA ILE A 31 5.55 -5.40 3.49
C ILE A 31 6.09 -6.31 2.40
N TYR A 32 6.26 -7.59 2.75
CA TYR A 32 6.81 -8.63 1.88
C TYR A 32 5.74 -9.56 1.35
N ASP A 33 4.70 -9.82 2.13
CA ASP A 33 3.55 -10.64 1.74
C ASP A 33 2.41 -10.49 2.77
N TYR A 34 1.20 -10.96 2.43
CA TYR A 34 0.07 -11.07 3.38
C TYR A 34 0.46 -11.93 4.60
N ARG A 35 1.45 -12.81 4.44
CA ARG A 35 1.99 -13.69 5.49
C ARG A 35 2.64 -12.92 6.64
N ASP A 36 2.99 -11.65 6.45
CA ASP A 36 3.47 -10.78 7.53
C ASP A 36 2.46 -10.65 8.68
N TRP A 37 1.17 -10.82 8.38
CA TRP A 37 0.09 -10.80 9.37
C TRP A 37 0.09 -12.02 10.30
N LEU A 38 0.53 -13.19 9.82
CA LEU A 38 0.48 -14.46 10.57
C LEU A 38 1.23 -14.40 11.91
N ALA A 39 2.28 -13.57 11.98
CA ALA A 39 3.12 -13.42 13.16
C ALA A 39 2.69 -12.26 14.08
N THR A 40 1.58 -11.57 13.77
CA THR A 40 1.10 -10.45 14.57
C THR A 40 0.26 -10.93 15.76
N PRO A 41 0.30 -10.23 16.91
CA PRO A 41 -0.59 -10.52 18.04
C PRO A 41 -2.05 -10.42 17.62
N TRP A 42 -2.38 -9.43 16.79
CA TRP A 42 -3.74 -9.24 16.30
C TRP A 42 -4.26 -10.46 15.55
N PHE A 43 -3.49 -11.02 14.61
CA PHE A 43 -3.92 -12.17 13.82
C PHE A 43 -4.30 -13.37 14.71
N ASN A 44 -3.49 -13.63 15.74
CA ASN A 44 -3.70 -14.74 16.66
C ASN A 44 -4.90 -14.54 17.61
N HIS A 45 -5.18 -13.31 18.04
CA HIS A 45 -6.21 -13.06 19.06
C HIS A 45 -7.54 -12.57 18.48
N SER A 46 -7.49 -11.75 17.42
CA SER A 46 -8.64 -10.98 16.93
C SER A 46 -8.85 -11.11 15.43
N GLY A 47 -7.80 -11.39 14.66
CA GLY A 47 -7.85 -11.48 13.20
C GLY A 47 -8.56 -12.72 12.67
N ARG A 48 -8.88 -13.72 13.50
CA ARG A 48 -9.71 -14.89 13.14
C ARG A 48 -9.26 -15.61 11.86
N GLY A 49 -7.95 -15.65 11.60
CA GLY A 49 -7.38 -16.29 10.40
C GLY A 49 -7.55 -15.46 9.11
N SER A 50 -7.87 -14.18 9.21
CA SER A 50 -7.92 -13.22 8.10
C SER A 50 -6.88 -12.12 8.29
N VAL A 51 -6.53 -11.46 7.18
CA VAL A 51 -5.82 -10.16 7.20
C VAL A 51 -6.82 -9.02 7.41
N PRO A 52 -6.36 -7.79 7.70
CA PRO A 52 -7.25 -6.62 7.72
C PRO A 52 -8.03 -6.45 6.41
N HIS A 53 -9.26 -5.94 6.51
CA HIS A 53 -10.08 -5.68 5.33
C HIS A 53 -9.48 -4.65 4.37
N SER A 54 -8.60 -3.77 4.84
CA SER A 54 -7.81 -2.85 4.00
C SER A 54 -6.89 -3.55 3.00
N CYS A 55 -6.57 -4.83 3.21
CA CYS A 55 -5.83 -5.65 2.23
C CYS A 55 -6.69 -6.11 1.03
N CYS A 56 -8.01 -5.96 1.08
CA CYS A 56 -8.89 -6.45 0.03
C CYS A 56 -8.82 -5.58 -1.22
N ASN A 57 -8.66 -6.24 -2.37
CA ASN A 57 -8.76 -5.56 -3.64
C ASN A 57 -10.20 -5.09 -3.86
N SER A 58 -10.37 -3.77 -4.03
CA SER A 58 -11.69 -3.11 -4.13
C SER A 58 -12.51 -3.57 -5.33
N THR A 59 -11.88 -4.19 -6.32
CA THR A 59 -12.53 -4.81 -7.48
C THR A 59 -13.37 -6.04 -7.09
N TYR A 60 -13.07 -6.67 -5.95
CA TYR A 60 -13.75 -7.88 -5.50
C TYR A 60 -14.63 -7.62 -4.27
N HIS A 61 -15.93 -7.43 -4.50
CA HIS A 61 -16.91 -7.23 -3.42
C HIS A 61 -17.03 -8.41 -2.44
N THR A 62 -16.59 -9.60 -2.83
CA THR A 62 -16.60 -10.81 -2.00
C THR A 62 -15.37 -10.93 -1.11
N CYS A 63 -14.38 -10.04 -1.25
CA CYS A 63 -13.18 -10.11 -0.42
C CYS A 63 -13.51 -9.77 1.03
N ASN A 64 -13.23 -10.72 1.92
CA ASN A 64 -13.40 -10.58 3.36
C ASN A 64 -12.07 -10.73 4.13
N GLY A 65 -10.94 -10.74 3.42
CA GLY A 65 -9.60 -10.87 3.99
C GLY A 65 -9.22 -12.30 4.40
N THR A 66 -10.02 -13.33 4.11
CA THR A 66 -9.65 -14.71 4.45
C THR A 66 -8.45 -15.18 3.63
N LEU A 67 -7.65 -16.06 4.25
CA LEU A 67 -6.49 -16.67 3.60
C LEU A 67 -6.86 -17.85 2.69
N GLU A 68 -8.14 -18.23 2.61
CA GLU A 68 -8.63 -19.29 1.73
C GLU A 68 -8.57 -18.88 0.26
N LEU A 69 -8.71 -17.57 -0.01
CA LEU A 69 -8.70 -17.02 -1.36
C LEU A 69 -7.72 -15.85 -1.48
N PRO A 70 -6.40 -16.12 -1.38
CA PRO A 70 -5.36 -15.09 -1.40
C PRO A 70 -5.35 -14.26 -2.69
N GLY A 71 -5.93 -14.77 -3.78
CA GLY A 71 -6.05 -14.06 -5.06
C GLY A 71 -6.99 -12.84 -5.04
N LEU A 72 -7.78 -12.63 -3.98
CA LEU A 72 -8.61 -11.43 -3.82
C LEU A 72 -7.89 -10.28 -3.09
N LEU A 73 -6.70 -10.52 -2.55
CA LEU A 73 -5.93 -9.54 -1.79
C LEU A 73 -5.05 -8.72 -2.73
N TYR A 74 -4.65 -7.54 -2.26
CA TYR A 74 -3.63 -6.74 -2.89
C TYR A 74 -2.22 -7.37 -2.80
N PRO A 75 -1.30 -7.04 -3.73
CA PRO A 75 0.09 -7.53 -3.72
C PRO A 75 0.94 -6.92 -2.58
N LYS A 76 2.19 -7.38 -2.43
CA LYS A 76 3.14 -6.86 -1.43
C LYS A 76 3.52 -5.39 -1.66
N LEU A 77 3.71 -4.64 -0.56
CA LEU A 77 4.04 -3.20 -0.59
C LEU A 77 5.30 -2.88 -1.40
N GLU A 78 6.31 -3.74 -1.35
CA GLU A 78 7.56 -3.54 -2.08
C GLU A 78 7.32 -3.31 -3.59
N GLU A 79 6.41 -4.07 -4.20
CA GLU A 79 6.07 -3.93 -5.62
C GLU A 79 5.28 -2.64 -5.88
N ALA A 80 4.35 -2.30 -4.98
CA ALA A 80 3.58 -1.06 -5.09
C ALA A 80 4.48 0.18 -4.99
N LEU A 81 5.46 0.16 -4.08
CA LEU A 81 6.40 1.26 -3.91
C LEU A 81 7.31 1.42 -5.14
N LEU A 82 7.80 0.32 -5.72
CA LEU A 82 8.59 0.38 -6.96
C LEU A 82 7.80 0.99 -8.11
N PHE A 83 6.52 0.64 -8.25
CA PHE A 83 5.64 1.24 -9.24
C PHE A 83 5.47 2.75 -9.03
N VAL A 84 5.19 3.19 -7.79
CA VAL A 84 5.04 4.61 -7.44
C VAL A 84 6.34 5.39 -7.68
N LEU A 85 7.50 4.84 -7.29
CA LEU A 85 8.79 5.49 -7.52
C LEU A 85 9.08 5.66 -9.02
N HIS A 86 8.77 4.66 -9.85
CA HIS A 86 8.87 4.79 -11.29
C HIS A 86 7.98 5.93 -11.81
N LEU A 87 6.73 6.02 -11.39
CA LEU A 87 5.82 7.11 -11.79
C LEU A 87 6.36 8.49 -11.41
N ILE A 88 6.92 8.63 -10.20
CA ILE A 88 7.52 9.88 -9.74
C ILE A 88 8.74 10.25 -10.58
N ILE A 89 9.61 9.28 -10.91
CA ILE A 89 10.82 9.54 -11.73
C ILE A 89 10.43 10.00 -13.14
N TRP A 90 9.51 9.26 -13.78
CA TRP A 90 9.06 9.58 -15.14
C TRP A 90 8.34 10.92 -15.22
N SER A 91 7.47 11.22 -14.23
CA SER A 91 6.79 12.52 -14.18
C SER A 91 7.78 13.67 -13.93
N SER A 92 8.73 13.51 -13.00
CA SER A 92 9.76 14.51 -12.72
C SER A 92 10.64 14.80 -13.93
N LEU A 93 11.04 13.74 -14.67
CA LEU A 93 11.81 13.89 -15.90
C LEU A 93 11.04 14.64 -16.99
N ALA A 94 9.75 14.32 -17.18
CA ALA A 94 8.90 15.01 -18.14
C ALA A 94 8.75 16.51 -17.81
N VAL A 95 8.53 16.84 -16.53
CA VAL A 95 8.45 18.25 -16.06
C VAL A 95 9.75 18.99 -16.35
N ALA A 96 10.91 18.42 -16.00
CA ALA A 96 12.21 19.04 -16.27
C ALA A 96 12.46 19.28 -17.78
N LEU A 97 12.07 18.34 -18.65
CA LEU A 97 12.19 18.52 -20.10
C LEU A 97 11.32 19.67 -20.62
N VAL A 98 10.09 19.81 -20.11
CA VAL A 98 9.19 20.91 -20.45
C VAL A 98 9.78 22.24 -19.99
N GLU A 99 10.23 22.33 -18.74
CA GLU A 99 10.82 23.54 -18.17
C GLU A 99 12.10 23.98 -18.91
N VAL A 100 13.01 23.04 -19.22
CA VAL A 100 14.22 23.32 -20.01
C VAL A 100 13.87 23.73 -21.43
N GLY A 101 12.87 23.12 -22.07
CA GLY A 101 12.39 23.52 -23.39
C GLY A 101 11.81 24.93 -23.40
N THR A 102 10.99 25.27 -22.41
CA THR A 102 10.39 26.60 -22.27
C THR A 102 11.43 27.67 -21.95
N THR A 103 12.38 27.39 -21.05
CA THR A 103 13.47 28.34 -20.73
C THR A 103 14.43 28.55 -21.90
N ARG A 104 14.78 27.48 -22.62
CA ARG A 104 15.62 27.57 -23.82
C ARG A 104 14.91 28.28 -24.98
N GLY A 105 13.58 28.19 -25.06
CA GLY A 105 12.75 28.97 -25.98
C GLY A 105 12.61 30.45 -25.61
N HIS A 106 12.65 30.80 -24.32
CA HIS A 106 12.59 32.19 -23.86
C HIS A 106 13.90 32.98 -24.00
N CYS A 107 15.05 32.29 -24.08
CA CYS A 107 16.34 32.94 -24.37
C CYS A 107 16.74 32.88 -25.86
N GLY A 108 15.87 32.36 -26.74
CA GLY A 108 16.14 32.11 -28.16
C GLY A 108 15.36 32.98 -29.16
N VAL A 109 14.73 34.07 -28.70
CA VAL A 109 14.14 35.13 -29.54
C VAL A 109 14.83 36.44 -29.26
#